data_AF-A0A091F9P8-F1
#
_entry.id   AF-A0A091F9P8-F1
#
_cell.length_a   1.000
_cell.length_b   1.000
_cell.length_c   1.000
_cell.angle_alpha   90.00
_cell.angle_beta   90.00
_cell.angle_gamma   90.00
#
_symmetry.space_group_name_H-M   'P 1'
#
loop_
_entity.id
_entity.type
_entity.pdbx_description
1 polymer ?
#
loop_
_entity_poly.entity_id
_entity_poly.type
_entity_poly.pdbx_seq_one_letter_code
_entity_poly.pdbx_strand_id
1 'polypeptide(L)'
;MMKQNMTYQSGDNLQRVYPPLIDKYIADYDAYGNSLTSKTAAHPAITYAYDSIGRMTDLYDQVNSQTHFVYDKRGLLQSKTDPLTKQTTYYYDNAGRLSYKIDRKNVRIDYTYTPNG
;
A
#
# COMPACT_ATOMS: atom_id res chain seq x y z
N MET A 1 13.79 -18.95 2.10
CA MET A 1 12.93 -17.89 2.69
C MET A 1 11.63 -18.54 3.10
N MET A 2 11.31 -18.60 4.39
CA MET A 2 10.08 -19.23 4.90
C MET A 2 8.91 -18.28 4.71
N LYS A 3 7.88 -18.71 3.98
CA LYS A 3 6.58 -18.04 3.89
C LYS A 3 5.74 -18.52 5.07
N GLN A 4 5.21 -17.61 5.88
CA GLN A 4 4.21 -17.95 6.89
C GLN A 4 2.82 -17.61 6.33
N ASN A 5 1.95 -18.61 6.28
CA ASN A 5 0.55 -18.46 5.91
C ASN A 5 -0.24 -18.23 7.20
N MET A 6 -0.81 -17.04 7.40
CA MET A 6 -1.65 -16.77 8.57
C MET A 6 -3.11 -16.72 8.14
N THR A 7 -3.88 -17.75 8.50
CA THR A 7 -5.34 -17.74 8.35
C THR A 7 -5.96 -17.27 9.65
N TYR A 8 -6.49 -16.04 9.68
CA TYR A 8 -7.33 -15.60 10.79
C TYR A 8 -8.71 -16.27 10.66
N GLN A 9 -8.99 -17.22 11.56
CA GLN A 9 -10.36 -17.64 11.85
C GLN A 9 -10.78 -16.87 13.10
N SER A 10 -11.72 -15.93 12.96
CA SER A 10 -12.24 -15.22 14.13
C SER A 10 -13.05 -16.20 14.99
N GLY A 11 -12.57 -16.45 16.20
CA GLY A 11 -13.39 -16.80 17.35
C GLY A 11 -13.17 -18.20 17.90
N ASP A 12 -12.36 -18.31 18.96
CA ASP A 12 -12.56 -19.37 19.94
C ASP A 12 -13.58 -18.92 20.99
N ASN A 13 -14.66 -19.70 21.05
CA ASN A 13 -15.71 -19.80 22.07
C ASN A 13 -16.61 -18.58 22.36
N LEU A 14 -17.77 -18.56 21.68
CA LEU A 14 -19.12 -18.69 22.27
C LEU A 14 -20.17 -18.71 21.13
N GLN A 15 -21.06 -19.70 21.14
CA GLN A 15 -22.08 -19.93 20.11
C GLN A 15 -23.00 -18.71 19.89
N ARG A 16 -22.99 -18.14 18.68
CA ARG A 16 -24.11 -17.35 18.14
C ARG A 16 -24.08 -17.42 16.61
N VAL A 17 -25.03 -18.16 16.03
CA VAL A 17 -25.15 -18.35 14.58
C VAL A 17 -25.44 -17.00 13.90
N TYR A 18 -24.57 -16.61 12.97
CA TYR A 18 -24.77 -15.55 11.96
C TYR A 18 -24.36 -16.13 10.57
N PRO A 19 -24.98 -15.70 9.46
CA PRO A 19 -25.16 -16.45 8.19
C PRO A 19 -23.85 -16.70 7.39
N PRO A 20 -23.85 -17.57 6.35
CA PRO A 20 -22.63 -18.14 5.79
C PRO A 20 -21.91 -17.18 4.83
N LEU A 21 -21.21 -16.17 5.35
CA LEU A 21 -20.40 -15.24 4.53
C LEU A 21 -19.16 -14.72 5.28
N ILE A 22 -18.37 -15.60 5.92
CA ILE A 22 -17.00 -15.22 6.27
C ILE A 22 -16.14 -15.49 5.05
N ASP A 23 -16.02 -14.47 4.21
CA ASP A 23 -15.05 -14.41 3.12
C ASP A 23 -13.65 -14.66 3.71
N LYS A 24 -13.08 -15.84 3.45
CA LYS A 24 -11.79 -16.23 3.99
C LYS A 24 -10.71 -15.26 3.50
N TYR A 25 -10.18 -14.44 4.40
CA TYR A 25 -9.01 -13.59 4.12
C TYR A 25 -7.75 -14.44 4.17
N ILE A 26 -6.94 -14.37 3.10
CA ILE A 26 -5.67 -15.08 2.99
C ILE A 26 -4.59 -14.04 2.68
N ALA A 27 -3.57 -13.99 3.54
CA ALA A 27 -2.40 -13.14 3.37
C ALA A 27 -1.12 -13.91 3.70
N ASP A 28 -0.10 -13.66 2.88
CA ASP A 28 1.28 -14.06 3.15
C ASP A 28 2.03 -12.86 3.74
N TYR A 29 2.98 -13.11 4.65
CA TYR A 29 3.77 -12.05 5.28
C TYR A 29 5.27 -12.28 5.08
N ASP A 30 6.04 -11.19 5.07
CA ASP A 30 7.50 -11.23 5.16
C ASP A 30 7.97 -11.49 6.60
N ALA A 31 9.29 -11.60 6.80
CA ALA A 31 9.88 -11.85 8.12
C ALA A 31 9.70 -10.69 9.12
N TYR A 32 9.32 -9.50 8.63
CA TYR A 32 9.05 -8.31 9.43
C TYR A 32 7.55 -8.11 9.72
N GLY A 33 6.69 -9.00 9.21
CA GLY A 33 5.24 -8.93 9.37
C GLY A 33 4.53 -8.04 8.36
N ASN A 34 5.19 -7.61 7.29
CA ASN A 34 4.54 -6.88 6.20
C ASN A 34 3.78 -7.84 5.28
N SER A 35 2.56 -7.47 4.89
CA SER A 35 1.71 -8.32 4.04
C SER A 35 2.21 -8.32 2.60
N LEU A 36 2.66 -9.47 2.11
CA LEU A 36 3.09 -9.66 0.72
C LEU A 36 1.93 -9.91 -0.24
N THR A 37 0.83 -10.46 0.27
CA THR A 37 -0.36 -10.77 -0.54
C THR A 37 -1.64 -10.49 0.24
N SER A 38 -2.71 -10.13 -0.44
CA SER A 38 -4.04 -10.09 0.17
C SER A 38 -5.09 -10.57 -0.83
N LYS A 39 -5.89 -11.58 -0.44
CA LYS A 39 -7.05 -12.06 -1.21
C LYS A 39 -8.20 -12.46 -0.30
N THR A 40 -9.42 -12.41 -0.81
CA THR A 40 -10.59 -13.06 -0.19
C THR A 40 -11.19 -14.10 -1.12
N ALA A 41 -12.20 -14.83 -0.68
CA ALA A 41 -12.94 -15.72 -1.58
C ALA A 41 -13.67 -14.93 -2.68
N ALA A 42 -14.18 -13.72 -2.39
CA ALA A 42 -14.82 -12.86 -3.37
C ALA A 42 -13.86 -11.97 -4.19
N HIS A 43 -12.63 -11.72 -3.71
CA HIS A 43 -11.69 -10.79 -4.36
C HIS A 43 -10.37 -11.46 -4.75
N PRO A 44 -9.95 -11.30 -6.03
CA PRO A 44 -8.66 -11.81 -6.50
C PRO A 44 -7.48 -11.15 -5.77
N ALA A 45 -6.32 -11.81 -5.84
CA ALA A 45 -5.15 -11.44 -5.05
C ALA A 45 -4.51 -10.13 -5.51
N ILE A 46 -4.12 -9.32 -4.52
CA ILE A 46 -3.24 -8.16 -4.67
C ILE A 46 -1.89 -8.54 -4.08
N THR A 47 -0.79 -8.11 -4.70
CA THR A 47 0.58 -8.38 -4.24
C THR A 47 1.29 -7.07 -3.89
N TYR A 48 2.09 -7.09 -2.84
CA TYR A 48 2.87 -5.95 -2.37
C TYR A 48 4.35 -6.31 -2.32
N ALA A 49 5.21 -5.36 -2.64
CA ALA A 49 6.65 -5.45 -2.40
C ALA A 49 7.10 -4.30 -1.51
N TYR A 50 8.12 -4.57 -0.69
CA TYR A 50 8.67 -3.62 0.26
C TYR A 50 10.20 -3.57 0.13
N ASP A 51 10.78 -2.42 0.48
CA ASP A 51 12.23 -2.29 0.64
C ASP A 51 12.73 -2.89 1.97
N SER A 52 14.04 -2.85 2.18
CA SER A 52 14.69 -3.43 3.37
C SER A 52 14.30 -2.77 4.70
N ILE A 53 13.61 -1.62 4.67
CA ILE A 53 13.14 -0.91 5.86
C ILE A 53 11.61 -0.89 5.95
N GLY A 54 10.91 -1.69 5.14
CA GLY A 54 9.46 -1.91 5.23
C GLY A 54 8.60 -0.87 4.51
N ARG A 55 9.15 -0.07 3.60
CA ARG A 55 8.36 0.86 2.77
C ARG A 55 7.90 0.17 1.50
N MET A 56 6.63 0.32 1.14
CA MET A 56 6.05 -0.33 -0.05
C MET A 56 6.65 0.25 -1.35
N THR A 57 7.33 -0.56 -2.15
CA THR A 57 7.91 -0.15 -3.44
C THR A 57 7.01 -0.49 -4.61
N ASP A 58 6.19 -1.55 -4.50
CA ASP A 58 5.35 -2.02 -5.59
C ASP A 58 4.02 -2.55 -5.09
N LEU A 59 3.00 -2.31 -5.90
CA LEU A 59 1.65 -2.84 -5.75
C LEU A 59 1.22 -3.44 -7.08
N TYR A 60 0.89 -4.72 -7.09
CA TYR A 60 0.30 -5.41 -8.23
C TYR A 60 -1.16 -5.68 -7.94
N ASP A 61 -2.05 -5.14 -8.77
CA ASP A 61 -3.47 -5.40 -8.66
C ASP A 61 -3.84 -6.81 -9.15
N GLN A 62 -5.13 -7.11 -9.15
CA GLN A 62 -5.66 -8.43 -9.53
C GLN A 62 -5.39 -8.86 -10.98
N VAL A 63 -5.06 -7.92 -11.87
CA VAL A 63 -4.69 -8.21 -13.26
C VAL A 63 -3.19 -8.04 -13.49
N ASN A 64 -2.41 -8.01 -12.40
CA ASN A 64 -0.96 -7.84 -12.40
C ASN A 64 -0.51 -6.47 -12.94
N SER A 65 -1.36 -5.44 -12.84
CA SER A 65 -0.99 -4.07 -13.17
C SER A 65 -0.15 -3.48 -12.03
N GLN A 66 1.04 -2.99 -12.36
CA GLN A 66 2.00 -2.49 -11.38
C GLN A 66 1.82 -1.00 -11.10
N THR A 67 1.73 -0.64 -9.83
CA THR A 67 1.97 0.71 -9.33
C THR A 67 3.29 0.73 -8.57
N HIS A 68 4.21 1.60 -8.98
CA HIS A 68 5.56 1.71 -8.41
C HIS A 68 5.72 2.97 -7.55
N PHE A 69 6.45 2.85 -6.45
CA PHE A 69 6.69 3.92 -5.48
C PHE A 69 8.19 4.12 -5.25
N VAL A 70 8.61 5.38 -5.29
CA VAL A 70 10.00 5.79 -5.04
C VAL A 70 10.02 6.78 -3.90
N TYR A 71 10.95 6.61 -2.97
CA TYR A 71 11.11 7.47 -1.80
C TYR A 71 12.43 8.25 -1.84
N ASP A 72 12.42 9.45 -1.28
CA ASP A 72 13.63 10.24 -1.08
C ASP A 72 14.49 9.70 0.09
N LYS A 73 15.67 10.29 0.27
CA LYS A 73 16.60 9.96 1.36
C LYS A 73 16.04 10.18 2.78
N ARG A 74 14.96 10.97 2.92
CA ARG A 74 14.30 11.25 4.20
C ARG A 74 13.18 10.26 4.48
N GLY A 75 12.86 9.36 3.56
CA GLY A 75 11.74 8.44 3.71
C GLY A 75 10.43 8.92 3.09
N LEU A 76 10.40 10.10 2.46
CA LEU A 76 9.17 10.69 1.92
C LEU A 76 8.93 10.20 0.50
N LEU A 77 7.66 9.97 0.13
CA LEU A 77 7.29 9.49 -1.20
C LEU A 77 7.68 10.52 -2.25
N GLN A 78 8.71 10.26 -3.06
CA GLN A 78 9.17 11.15 -4.11
C GLN A 78 8.35 11.01 -5.39
N SER A 79 7.98 9.78 -5.76
CA SER A 79 7.14 9.56 -6.94
C SER A 79 6.29 8.30 -6.85
N LYS A 80 5.15 8.35 -7.54
CA LYS A 80 4.25 7.22 -7.77
C LYS A 80 4.02 7.08 -9.27
N THR A 81 4.25 5.91 -9.82
CA THR A 81 4.00 5.59 -11.23
C THR A 81 2.84 4.61 -11.31
N ASP A 82 1.78 4.98 -12.04
CA ASP A 82 0.61 4.11 -12.25
C ASP A 82 0.88 3.08 -13.38
N PRO A 83 0.02 2.05 -13.53
CA PRO A 83 0.21 1.03 -14.55
C PRO A 83 0.17 1.54 -15.99
N LEU A 84 -0.35 2.75 -16.21
CA LEU A 84 -0.37 3.42 -17.51
C LEU A 84 0.89 4.28 -17.72
N THR A 85 1.94 4.00 -16.95
CA THR A 85 3.23 4.69 -16.90
C THR A 85 3.13 6.18 -16.61
N LYS A 86 2.00 6.64 -16.06
CA LYS A 86 1.86 8.04 -15.67
C LYS A 86 2.39 8.25 -14.27
N GLN A 87 3.27 9.23 -14.14
CA GLN A 87 3.95 9.53 -12.89
C GLN A 87 3.30 10.72 -12.18
N THR A 88 3.17 10.63 -10.86
CA THR A 88 2.93 11.75 -9.96
C THR A 88 4.18 11.95 -9.11
N THR A 89 4.71 13.18 -9.06
CA THR A 89 5.89 13.52 -8.23
C THR A 89 5.51 14.46 -7.11
N TYR A 90 6.12 14.28 -5.94
CA TYR A 90 5.80 15.03 -4.73
C TYR A 90 7.04 15.78 -4.25
N TYR A 91 6.83 17.02 -3.83
CA TYR A 91 7.89 17.91 -3.39
C TYR A 91 7.55 18.42 -2.00
N TYR A 92 8.51 18.31 -1.10
CA TYR A 92 8.33 18.63 0.31
C TYR A 92 9.22 19.80 0.71
N ASP A 93 8.75 20.59 1.66
CA ASP A 93 9.56 21.62 2.31
C ASP A 93 10.60 20.99 3.26
N ASN A 94 11.40 21.84 3.91
CA ASN A 94 12.43 21.41 4.86
C ASN A 94 11.85 20.73 6.11
N ALA A 95 10.59 21.02 6.46
CA ALA A 95 9.89 20.39 7.57
C ALA A 95 9.25 19.04 7.16
N GLY A 96 9.37 18.62 5.91
CA GLY A 96 8.80 17.38 5.39
C GLY A 96 7.31 17.48 5.06
N ARG A 97 6.75 18.69 4.96
CA ARG A 97 5.35 18.91 4.56
C ARG A 97 5.27 19.02 3.04
N LEU A 98 4.20 18.50 2.45
CA LEU A 98 4.03 18.48 0.99
C LEU A 98 3.84 19.91 0.47
N SER A 99 4.84 20.49 -0.18
CA SER A 99 4.78 21.84 -0.73
C SER A 99 3.97 21.88 -2.03
N TYR A 100 4.25 20.97 -2.94
CA TYR A 100 3.49 20.82 -4.18
C TYR A 100 3.66 19.41 -4.75
N LYS A 101 2.79 19.05 -5.68
CA LYS A 101 2.95 17.84 -6.50
C LYS A 101 2.73 18.16 -7.96
N ILE A 102 3.29 17.34 -8.84
CA ILE A 102 2.96 17.32 -10.26
C ILE A 102 2.15 16.05 -10.48
N ASP A 103 0.90 16.19 -10.93
CA ASP A 103 0.03 15.05 -11.14
C ASP A 103 0.35 14.29 -12.43
N ARG A 104 -0.38 13.19 -12.65
CA ARG A 104 -0.24 12.33 -13.84
C ARG A 104 -0.52 13.02 -15.18
N LYS A 105 -1.13 14.21 -15.17
CA LYS A 105 -1.41 15.07 -16.33
C LYS A 105 -0.39 16.21 -16.46
N ASN A 106 0.69 16.16 -15.68
CA ASN A 106 1.70 17.21 -15.60
C ASN A 106 1.15 18.56 -15.07
N VAL A 107 0.10 18.51 -14.24
CA VAL A 107 -0.47 19.69 -13.60
C VAL A 107 0.15 19.87 -12.22
N ARG A 108 0.68 21.06 -11.96
CA ARG A 108 1.18 21.45 -10.64
C ARG A 108 0.03 21.78 -9.70
N ILE A 109 0.05 21.19 -8.52
CA ILE A 109 -0.91 21.44 -7.43
C ILE A 109 -0.10 21.83 -6.21
N ASP A 110 -0.22 23.09 -5.81
CA ASP A 110 0.45 23.67 -4.65
C ASP A 110 -0.39 23.52 -3.37
N TYR A 111 0.30 23.35 -2.26
CA TYR A 111 -0.28 23.26 -0.92
C TYR A 111 0.34 24.35 -0.06
N THR A 112 -0.51 25.17 0.55
CA THR A 112 -0.10 26.18 1.51
C THR A 112 -0.54 25.76 2.90
N TYR A 113 0.40 25.85 3.86
CA TYR A 113 0.13 25.57 5.25
C TYR A 113 0.12 26.88 6.02
N THR A 114 -0.87 27.05 6.89
CA THR A 114 -0.82 28.17 7.84
C THR A 114 0.21 27.86 8.93
N PRO A 115 0.67 28.86 9.71
CA PRO A 115 1.66 28.65 10.76
C PRO A 115 1.28 27.58 11.80
N ASN A 116 0.00 27.21 11.89
CA ASN A 116 -0.52 26.23 12.86
C ASN A 116 -0.70 24.82 12.30
N GLY A 117 -0.35 24.59 11.02
CA GLY A 117 -0.69 23.34 10.31
C GLY A 117 -1.95 23.50 9.48
#